data_AF-A0A7C2SST2-F1
#
_entry.id   AF-A0A7C2SST2-F1
#
_cell.length_a   1.000
_cell.length_b   1.000
_cell.length_c   1.000
_cell.angle_alpha   90.00
_cell.angle_beta   90.00
_cell.angle_gamma   90.00
#
_symmetry.space_group_name_H-M   'P 1'
#
loop_
_entity.id
_entity.type
_entity.pdbx_description
1 polymer ?
#
loop_
_entity_poly.entity_id
_entity_poly.type
_entity_poly.pdbx_seq_one_letter_code
_entity_poly.pdbx_strand_id
1 'polypeptide(L)'
;MLPDKTSDKYPRRLTETEKKYLRKVLPIDRIGYKYYNEKLDELFIIGKGRFQKDDYVLGSQNDKPDFTAPASPMFAVGTIITSSHKVEISIHEEFEDKIELDFAVNGADEFNEDIMDCWTYSEWLPGMKSPPDNTEIREVHLEKNKIVIAIAAYSKRVWVYESETGVNHLIPVTNFYNEIMRVKNERNPKIALEVKRLFTNLDELTDQEIIQGFLSYNKYLNKIKIDYSLFLNQEKIEKKSFFENFWRKKN
;
A
#
# COMPACT_ATOMS: atom_id res chain seq x y z
N MET A 1 26.67 -32.89 -16.90
CA MET A 1 26.00 -33.22 -15.63
C MET A 1 25.28 -31.96 -15.20
N LEU A 2 23.96 -31.95 -15.35
CA LEU A 2 23.12 -30.84 -14.88
C LEU A 2 23.13 -30.88 -13.35
N PRO A 3 23.46 -29.78 -12.65
CA PRO A 3 23.24 -29.75 -11.22
C PRO A 3 21.74 -29.89 -10.97
N ASP A 4 21.46 -30.73 -9.99
CA ASP A 4 20.17 -31.24 -9.57
C ASP A 4 19.14 -30.12 -9.42
N LYS A 5 17.90 -30.38 -9.85
CA LYS A 5 16.73 -29.60 -9.44
C LYS A 5 16.74 -29.61 -7.91
N THR A 6 17.04 -28.50 -7.26
CA THR A 6 16.65 -28.34 -5.87
C THR A 6 15.13 -28.45 -5.85
N SER A 7 14.61 -29.64 -5.53
CA SER A 7 13.24 -29.78 -5.09
C SER A 7 13.03 -28.69 -4.04
N ASP A 8 12.06 -27.81 -4.23
CA ASP A 8 11.69 -26.77 -3.27
C ASP A 8 11.42 -27.41 -1.90
N LYS A 9 12.47 -27.57 -1.09
CA LYS A 9 12.41 -28.13 0.25
C LYS A 9 12.14 -26.97 1.18
N TYR A 10 10.92 -26.93 1.66
CA TYR A 10 10.50 -26.04 2.73
C TYR A 10 10.56 -26.79 4.08
N PRO A 11 10.90 -26.11 5.18
CA PRO A 11 11.25 -24.69 5.28
C PRO A 11 12.69 -24.40 4.79
N ARG A 12 12.92 -23.23 4.18
CA ARG A 12 14.27 -22.73 3.83
C ARG A 12 14.43 -21.26 4.18
N ARG A 13 15.67 -20.77 4.29
CA ARG A 13 15.95 -19.33 4.39
C ARG A 13 15.82 -18.66 3.01
N LEU A 14 15.63 -17.34 3.03
CA LEU A 14 15.90 -16.51 1.85
C LEU A 14 17.36 -16.69 1.43
N THR A 15 17.57 -16.89 0.13
CA THR A 15 18.89 -16.91 -0.50
C THR A 15 19.51 -15.50 -0.50
N GLU A 16 20.82 -15.42 -0.69
CA GLU A 16 21.50 -14.13 -0.75
C GLU A 16 21.03 -13.28 -1.95
N THR A 17 20.63 -13.92 -3.06
CA THR A 17 20.04 -13.22 -4.21
C THR A 17 18.67 -12.63 -3.88
N GLU A 18 17.77 -13.41 -3.26
CA GLU A 18 16.46 -12.92 -2.80
C GLU A 18 16.63 -11.74 -1.83
N LYS A 19 17.55 -11.84 -0.87
CA LYS A 19 17.86 -10.74 0.06
C LYS A 19 18.42 -9.51 -0.64
N LYS A 20 19.33 -9.68 -1.59
CA LYS A 20 19.91 -8.58 -2.39
C LYS A 20 18.80 -7.78 -3.08
N TYR A 21 17.81 -8.48 -3.65
CA TYR A 21 16.68 -7.88 -4.35
C TYR A 21 15.70 -7.21 -3.38
N LEU A 22 15.31 -7.88 -2.29
CA LEU A 22 14.42 -7.32 -1.27
C LEU A 22 14.98 -6.03 -0.65
N ARG A 23 16.28 -6.00 -0.35
CA ARG A 23 16.96 -4.82 0.22
C ARG A 23 17.00 -3.62 -0.73
N LYS A 24 16.78 -3.79 -2.04
CA LYS A 24 16.59 -2.67 -2.97
C LYS A 24 15.19 -2.08 -2.91
N VAL A 25 14.20 -2.88 -2.56
CA VAL A 25 12.80 -2.44 -2.42
C VAL A 25 12.50 -1.96 -1.00
N LEU A 26 13.28 -2.40 -0.02
CA LEU A 26 13.16 -2.03 1.40
C LEU A 26 14.42 -1.28 1.86
N PRO A 27 14.50 0.04 1.68
CA PRO A 27 15.70 0.82 1.97
C PRO A 27 15.97 0.87 3.49
N ILE A 28 17.20 0.51 3.89
CA ILE A 28 17.58 0.30 5.31
C ILE A 28 17.87 1.59 6.09
N ASP A 29 17.94 2.72 5.41
CA ASP A 29 18.12 4.05 6.00
C ASP A 29 16.82 4.59 6.63
N ARG A 30 15.69 3.92 6.40
CA ARG A 30 14.39 4.23 7.02
C ARG A 30 14.00 3.17 8.03
N ILE A 31 13.64 3.60 9.24
CA ILE A 31 13.47 2.68 10.37
C ILE A 31 12.35 1.65 10.14
N GLY A 32 11.23 2.04 9.51
CA GLY A 32 10.14 1.09 9.25
C GLY A 32 10.51 -0.01 8.26
N TYR A 33 11.23 0.33 7.19
CA TYR A 33 11.73 -0.67 6.22
C TYR A 33 12.91 -1.49 6.76
N LYS A 34 13.77 -0.88 7.59
CA LYS A 34 14.83 -1.60 8.30
C LYS A 34 14.26 -2.69 9.21
N TYR A 35 13.26 -2.36 10.03
CA TYR A 35 12.58 -3.33 10.89
C TYR A 35 11.98 -4.48 10.06
N TYR A 36 11.39 -4.17 8.90
CA TYR A 36 10.85 -5.19 8.01
C TYR A 36 11.93 -6.12 7.45
N ASN A 37 13.08 -5.58 7.03
CA ASN A 37 14.22 -6.41 6.58
C ASN A 37 14.73 -7.34 7.71
N GLU A 38 14.86 -6.82 8.94
CA GLU A 38 15.30 -7.60 10.09
C GLU A 38 14.35 -8.79 10.34
N LYS A 39 13.03 -8.55 10.28
CA LYS A 39 12.02 -9.61 10.38
C LYS A 39 12.15 -10.63 9.23
N LEU A 40 12.32 -10.20 7.99
CA LEU A 40 12.50 -11.11 6.85
C LEU A 40 13.73 -12.02 7.02
N ASP A 41 14.82 -11.50 7.60
CA ASP A 41 16.03 -12.28 7.88
C ASP A 41 15.81 -13.33 9.00
N GLU A 42 14.84 -13.11 9.90
CA GLU A 42 14.49 -14.03 10.98
C GLU A 42 13.51 -15.14 10.58
N LEU A 43 12.73 -14.95 9.50
CA LEU A 43 11.73 -15.91 9.04
C LEU A 43 12.29 -16.99 8.09
N PHE A 44 11.50 -18.03 7.88
CA PHE A 44 11.74 -19.08 6.88
C PHE A 44 10.66 -19.03 5.81
N ILE A 45 11.03 -19.28 4.55
CA ILE A 45 10.07 -19.63 3.52
C ILE A 45 9.49 -20.99 3.86
N ILE A 46 8.20 -21.02 4.17
CA ILE A 46 7.45 -22.20 4.61
C ILE A 46 6.64 -22.84 3.47
N GLY A 47 6.52 -22.16 2.33
CA GLY A 47 5.90 -22.70 1.12
C GLY A 47 5.70 -21.64 0.02
N LYS A 48 5.05 -22.06 -1.06
CA LYS A 48 4.58 -21.16 -2.13
C LYS A 48 3.37 -20.36 -1.67
N GLY A 49 3.19 -19.16 -2.22
CA GLY A 49 2.05 -18.28 -1.99
C GLY A 49 0.89 -18.46 -2.99
N ARG A 50 0.01 -17.45 -3.04
CA ARG A 50 -1.24 -17.41 -3.81
C ARG A 50 -1.09 -16.96 -5.26
N PHE A 51 -0.03 -16.25 -5.60
CA PHE A 51 0.09 -15.48 -6.85
C PHE A 51 0.83 -16.26 -7.94
N GLN A 52 2.14 -16.06 -8.08
CA GLN A 52 2.91 -16.57 -9.21
C GLN A 52 3.86 -17.71 -8.81
N LYS A 53 4.63 -18.20 -9.78
CA LYS A 53 5.60 -19.28 -9.59
C LYS A 53 6.59 -18.97 -8.47
N ASP A 54 7.04 -17.72 -8.37
CA ASP A 54 8.04 -17.26 -7.40
C ASP A 54 7.41 -16.39 -6.31
N ASP A 55 6.21 -16.78 -5.90
CA ASP A 55 5.51 -16.28 -4.73
C ASP A 55 5.73 -17.20 -3.54
N TYR A 56 6.07 -16.60 -2.40
CA TYR A 56 6.54 -17.30 -1.21
C TYR A 56 5.86 -16.77 0.05
N VAL A 57 5.50 -17.70 0.93
CA VAL A 57 5.04 -17.37 2.29
C VAL A 57 6.19 -17.60 3.25
N LEU A 58 6.48 -16.59 4.05
CA LEU A 58 7.44 -16.61 5.15
C LEU A 58 6.71 -16.74 6.48
N GLY A 59 7.29 -17.52 7.40
CA GLY A 59 6.76 -17.72 8.75
C GLY A 59 7.78 -18.43 9.64
N SER A 60 7.33 -18.93 10.79
CA SER A 60 8.16 -19.75 11.67
C SER A 60 8.49 -21.10 11.04
N GLN A 61 9.60 -21.72 11.43
CA GLN A 61 10.10 -22.95 10.79
C GLN A 61 9.08 -24.10 10.75
N ASN A 62 8.16 -24.18 11.71
CA ASN A 62 7.15 -25.24 11.81
C ASN A 62 5.78 -24.85 11.23
N ASP A 63 5.64 -23.61 10.74
CA ASP A 63 4.40 -23.14 10.18
C ASP A 63 4.13 -23.76 8.80
N LYS A 64 2.89 -23.65 8.37
CA LYS A 64 2.46 -23.96 7.00
C LYS A 64 1.75 -22.75 6.40
N PRO A 65 1.80 -22.57 5.08
CA PRO A 65 0.97 -21.57 4.42
C PRO A 65 -0.51 -21.79 4.77
N ASP A 66 -1.20 -20.72 5.14
CA ASP A 66 -2.64 -20.69 5.38
C ASP A 66 -3.27 -19.62 4.47
N PHE A 67 -4.24 -20.07 3.68
CA PHE A 67 -4.93 -19.27 2.67
C PHE A 67 -6.42 -19.09 2.95
N THR A 68 -6.87 -19.39 4.17
CA THR A 68 -8.25 -19.18 4.60
C THR A 68 -8.63 -17.70 4.64
N ALA A 69 -7.69 -16.84 5.01
CA ALA A 69 -7.82 -15.38 4.93
C ALA A 69 -7.42 -14.84 3.54
N PRO A 70 -8.02 -13.72 3.10
CA PRO A 70 -7.55 -13.00 1.92
C PRO A 70 -6.10 -12.52 2.12
N ALA A 71 -5.39 -12.29 1.01
CA ALA A 71 -4.04 -11.73 1.07
C ALA A 71 -4.03 -10.37 1.79
N SER A 72 -3.01 -10.15 2.62
CA SER A 72 -2.79 -8.88 3.29
C SER A 72 -2.59 -7.74 2.26
N PRO A 73 -2.85 -6.48 2.61
CA PRO A 73 -2.47 -5.35 1.76
C PRO A 73 -0.97 -5.36 1.42
N MET A 74 -0.59 -4.73 0.31
CA MET A 74 0.82 -4.56 -0.03
C MET A 74 1.48 -3.57 0.94
N PHE A 75 2.61 -3.99 1.50
CA PHE A 75 3.50 -3.15 2.32
C PHE A 75 4.46 -2.35 1.44
N ALA A 76 5.13 -3.02 0.48
CA ALA A 76 6.09 -2.39 -0.41
C ALA A 76 6.03 -3.00 -1.81
N VAL A 77 6.38 -2.20 -2.81
CA VAL A 77 6.49 -2.66 -4.20
C VAL A 77 7.63 -1.92 -4.90
N GLY A 78 8.32 -2.63 -5.79
CA GLY A 78 9.35 -2.05 -6.64
C GLY A 78 9.59 -2.90 -7.87
N THR A 79 10.40 -2.37 -8.77
CA THR A 79 10.88 -3.12 -9.94
C THR A 79 12.38 -2.99 -10.02
N ILE A 80 13.03 -4.12 -10.17
CA ILE A 80 14.44 -4.23 -10.46
C ILE A 80 14.60 -4.41 -11.97
N ILE A 81 15.49 -3.62 -12.55
CA ILE A 81 15.84 -3.65 -13.96
C ILE A 81 17.21 -4.32 -14.06
N THR A 82 17.26 -5.41 -14.83
CA THR A 82 18.48 -6.16 -15.13
C THR A 82 18.88 -5.94 -16.59
N SER A 83 19.91 -6.64 -17.06
CA SER A 83 20.37 -6.53 -18.44
C SER A 83 19.41 -7.15 -19.45
N SER A 84 18.66 -8.18 -19.04
CA SER A 84 17.78 -8.93 -19.95
C SER A 84 16.29 -8.81 -19.62
N HIS A 85 15.94 -8.56 -18.36
CA HIS A 85 14.53 -8.61 -17.91
C HIS A 85 14.24 -7.65 -16.75
N LYS A 86 12.97 -7.59 -16.36
CA LYS A 86 12.51 -6.87 -15.17
C LYS A 86 11.97 -7.85 -14.14
N VAL A 87 12.21 -7.55 -12.87
CA VAL A 87 11.69 -8.30 -11.74
C VAL A 87 10.83 -7.37 -10.92
N GLU A 88 9.53 -7.60 -10.94
CA GLU A 88 8.56 -6.90 -10.11
C GLU A 88 8.51 -7.61 -8.75
N ILE A 89 8.68 -6.85 -7.67
CA ILE A 89 8.70 -7.38 -6.32
C ILE A 89 7.54 -6.76 -5.56
N SER A 90 6.68 -7.62 -5.03
CA SER A 90 5.58 -7.23 -4.14
C SER A 90 5.79 -7.86 -2.78
N ILE A 91 5.70 -7.05 -1.73
CA ILE A 91 5.86 -7.48 -0.34
C ILE A 91 4.57 -7.12 0.38
N HIS A 92 3.88 -8.11 0.91
CA HIS A 92 2.63 -7.92 1.65
C HIS A 92 2.90 -7.58 3.11
N GLU A 93 1.94 -6.92 3.75
CA GLU A 93 1.96 -6.68 5.19
C GLU A 93 1.90 -7.99 5.96
N GLU A 94 2.58 -7.98 7.11
CA GLU A 94 2.54 -9.09 8.05
C GLU A 94 1.12 -9.34 8.57
N PHE A 95 0.73 -10.61 8.58
CA PHE A 95 -0.53 -11.06 9.15
C PHE A 95 -0.32 -12.42 9.82
N GLU A 96 -0.70 -12.54 11.10
CA GLU A 96 -0.51 -13.75 11.92
C GLU A 96 0.92 -14.31 11.83
N ASP A 97 1.90 -13.40 12.03
CA ASP A 97 3.35 -13.66 12.00
C ASP A 97 3.87 -14.23 10.68
N LYS A 98 3.12 -14.03 9.58
CA LYS A 98 3.49 -14.47 8.23
C LYS A 98 3.54 -13.30 7.26
N ILE A 99 4.43 -13.41 6.29
CA ILE A 99 4.64 -12.41 5.24
C ILE A 99 4.63 -13.12 3.89
N GLU A 100 3.84 -12.62 2.95
CA GLU A 100 3.83 -13.10 1.57
C GLU A 100 4.66 -12.15 0.69
N LEU A 101 5.50 -12.70 -0.19
CA LEU A 101 6.30 -11.96 -1.15
C LEU A 101 6.39 -12.66 -2.49
N ASP A 102 6.19 -11.86 -3.54
CA ASP A 102 6.17 -12.29 -4.93
C ASP A 102 7.33 -11.66 -5.70
N PHE A 103 8.08 -12.50 -6.43
CA PHE A 103 9.09 -12.09 -7.39
C PHE A 103 8.60 -12.42 -8.80
N ALA A 104 7.83 -11.50 -9.39
CA ALA A 104 7.34 -11.66 -10.75
C ALA A 104 8.45 -11.34 -11.77
N VAL A 105 9.05 -12.40 -12.32
CA VAL A 105 10.10 -12.31 -13.34
C VAL A 105 9.49 -12.23 -14.74
N ASN A 106 9.54 -11.06 -15.35
CA ASN A 106 8.98 -10.82 -16.68
C ASN A 106 10.06 -11.00 -17.76
N GLY A 107 10.04 -12.14 -18.45
CA GLY A 107 10.91 -12.41 -19.62
C GLY A 107 12.12 -13.30 -19.34
N ALA A 108 12.21 -13.91 -18.15
CA ALA A 108 13.25 -14.89 -17.80
C ALA A 108 12.70 -15.94 -16.82
N ASP A 109 13.43 -17.05 -16.65
CA ASP A 109 13.07 -18.15 -15.73
C ASP A 109 13.64 -17.97 -14.31
N GLU A 110 14.63 -17.08 -14.13
CA GLU A 110 15.37 -16.84 -12.88
C GLU A 110 15.78 -15.36 -12.75
N PHE A 111 15.92 -14.87 -11.51
CA PHE A 111 16.36 -13.50 -11.18
C PHE A 111 17.76 -13.46 -10.55
N ASN A 112 18.76 -13.99 -11.25
CA ASN A 112 20.14 -14.12 -10.74
C ASN A 112 21.13 -13.08 -11.34
N GLU A 113 20.62 -12.09 -12.07
CA GLU A 113 21.43 -11.09 -12.76
C GLU A 113 21.89 -9.92 -11.87
N ASP A 114 22.82 -9.14 -12.41
CA ASP A 114 23.18 -7.86 -11.81
C ASP A 114 22.09 -6.82 -11.98
N ILE A 115 21.93 -6.02 -10.93
CA ILE A 115 20.93 -4.96 -10.84
C ILE A 115 21.50 -3.74 -11.56
N MET A 116 20.90 -3.37 -12.70
CA MET A 116 21.29 -2.19 -13.45
C MET A 116 20.63 -0.93 -12.89
N ASP A 117 19.35 -1.04 -12.55
CA ASP A 117 18.55 0.06 -12.02
C ASP A 117 17.40 -0.49 -11.17
N CYS A 118 16.78 0.37 -10.36
CA CYS A 118 15.63 0.00 -9.55
C CYS A 118 14.78 1.24 -9.27
N TRP A 119 13.46 1.06 -9.28
CA TRP A 119 12.55 2.02 -8.68
C TRP A 119 11.66 1.33 -7.66
N THR A 120 11.30 2.07 -6.61
CA THR A 120 10.37 1.61 -5.58
C THR A 120 9.63 2.80 -4.97
N TYR A 121 8.40 2.59 -4.52
CA TYR A 121 7.70 3.59 -3.72
C TYR A 121 8.36 3.81 -2.36
N SER A 122 9.13 2.85 -1.86
CA SER A 122 9.79 2.94 -0.56
C SER A 122 10.84 4.06 -0.48
N GLU A 123 11.40 4.49 -1.61
CA GLU A 123 12.36 5.59 -1.68
C GLU A 123 11.71 6.95 -1.92
N TRP A 124 10.40 7.01 -2.18
CA TRP A 124 9.73 8.27 -2.42
C TRP A 124 9.73 9.17 -1.17
N LEU A 125 9.88 10.48 -1.38
CA LEU A 125 9.75 11.53 -0.38
C LEU A 125 8.85 12.65 -0.96
N PRO A 126 8.13 13.40 -0.09
CA PRO A 126 7.41 14.59 -0.52
C PRO A 126 8.29 15.56 -1.33
N GLY A 127 7.75 16.05 -2.44
CA GLY A 127 8.41 16.86 -3.46
C GLY A 127 9.05 16.07 -4.60
N MET A 128 9.12 14.73 -4.52
CA MET A 128 9.63 13.90 -5.61
C MET A 128 8.54 13.53 -6.61
N LYS A 129 8.95 13.26 -7.85
CA LYS A 129 8.07 12.68 -8.87
C LYS A 129 7.79 11.20 -8.60
N SER A 130 6.81 10.66 -9.31
CA SER A 130 6.40 9.26 -9.23
C SER A 130 7.56 8.32 -9.61
N PRO A 131 7.99 7.40 -8.72
CA PRO A 131 9.13 6.52 -8.98
C PRO A 131 9.07 5.71 -10.29
N PRO A 132 7.94 5.09 -10.69
CA PRO A 132 7.91 4.25 -11.89
C PRO A 132 7.97 5.00 -13.22
N ASP A 133 7.57 6.27 -13.26
CA ASP A 133 7.29 6.98 -14.52
C ASP A 133 7.78 8.44 -14.55
N ASN A 134 8.35 8.93 -13.44
CA ASN A 134 8.85 10.29 -13.27
C ASN A 134 7.80 11.38 -13.59
N THR A 135 6.51 11.08 -13.39
CA THR A 135 5.41 12.04 -13.57
C THR A 135 5.11 12.82 -12.27
N GLU A 136 4.44 13.97 -12.41
CA GLU A 136 4.05 14.78 -11.26
C GLU A 136 3.05 14.04 -10.37
N ILE A 137 3.15 14.29 -9.07
CA ILE A 137 2.26 13.74 -8.03
C ILE A 137 1.49 14.89 -7.42
N ARG A 138 0.19 14.67 -7.20
CA ARG A 138 -0.55 15.54 -6.29
C ARG A 138 -0.25 15.13 -4.86
N GLU A 139 0.29 16.08 -4.09
CA GLU A 139 0.55 15.93 -2.67
C GLU A 139 -0.50 16.67 -1.87
N VAL A 140 -1.12 15.97 -0.92
CA VAL A 140 -2.05 16.54 0.05
C VAL A 140 -1.49 16.32 1.44
N HIS A 141 -1.13 17.41 2.11
CA HIS A 141 -0.49 17.36 3.42
C HIS A 141 -1.56 17.39 4.52
N LEU A 142 -1.73 16.27 5.22
CA LEU A 142 -2.49 16.24 6.47
C LEU A 142 -1.72 16.96 7.58
N GLU A 143 -0.44 16.61 7.70
CA GLU A 143 0.53 17.31 8.51
C GLU A 143 1.73 17.65 7.64
N LYS A 144 2.12 18.93 7.60
CA LYS A 144 3.14 19.43 6.68
C LYS A 144 4.42 18.59 6.77
N ASN A 145 4.78 17.95 5.64
CA ASN A 145 5.91 17.05 5.46
C ASN A 145 6.02 15.86 6.43
N LYS A 146 4.99 15.60 7.25
CA LYS A 146 4.97 14.49 8.20
C LYS A 146 4.03 13.37 7.77
N ILE A 147 2.83 13.75 7.35
CA ILE A 147 1.83 12.84 6.82
C ILE A 147 1.34 13.40 5.50
N VAL A 148 1.75 12.79 4.40
CA VAL A 148 1.52 13.30 3.04
C VAL A 148 0.84 12.23 2.21
N ILE A 149 -0.36 12.53 1.73
CA ILE A 149 -1.11 11.68 0.81
C ILE A 149 -0.64 12.01 -0.61
N ALA A 150 -0.07 11.02 -1.27
CA ALA A 150 0.45 11.13 -2.63
C ALA A 150 -0.49 10.42 -3.60
N ILE A 151 -0.92 11.13 -4.66
CA ILE A 151 -1.79 10.59 -5.71
C ILE A 151 -1.06 10.73 -7.06
N ALA A 152 -0.60 9.61 -7.59
CA ALA A 152 0.02 9.52 -8.90
C ALA A 152 -1.03 9.13 -9.95
N ALA A 153 -1.46 10.11 -10.76
CA ALA A 153 -2.53 9.91 -11.74
C ALA A 153 -2.13 8.95 -12.88
N TYR A 154 -0.89 9.02 -13.34
CA TYR A 154 -0.41 8.21 -14.47
C TYR A 154 -0.31 6.72 -14.11
N SER A 155 0.42 6.41 -13.04
CA SER A 155 0.56 5.04 -12.51
C SER A 155 -0.68 4.52 -11.77
N LYS A 156 -1.69 5.38 -11.54
CA LYS A 156 -2.94 5.06 -10.83
C LYS A 156 -2.68 4.47 -9.44
N ARG A 157 -1.82 5.14 -8.68
CA ARG A 157 -1.40 4.73 -7.34
C ARG A 157 -1.65 5.83 -6.32
N VAL A 158 -1.94 5.38 -5.11
CA VAL A 158 -2.10 6.23 -3.93
C VAL A 158 -1.27 5.64 -2.81
N TRP A 159 -0.53 6.47 -2.10
CA TRP A 159 0.18 6.08 -0.89
C TRP A 159 0.22 7.23 0.09
N VAL A 160 0.59 6.93 1.33
CA VAL A 160 0.81 7.92 2.37
C VAL A 160 2.21 7.78 2.91
N TYR A 161 2.98 8.87 2.80
CA TYR A 161 4.25 9.00 3.48
C TYR A 161 4.03 9.35 4.94
N GLU A 162 4.71 8.61 5.82
CA GLU A 162 4.72 8.83 7.26
C GLU A 162 6.17 9.05 7.72
N SER A 163 6.45 10.21 8.32
CA SER A 163 7.83 10.64 8.59
C SER A 163 8.47 9.99 9.80
N GLU A 164 7.69 9.49 10.77
CA GLU A 164 8.24 8.92 12.02
C GLU A 164 9.00 7.62 11.71
N THR A 165 8.47 6.81 10.81
CA THR A 165 9.06 5.55 10.34
C THR A 165 9.75 5.67 8.97
N GLY A 166 9.40 6.70 8.19
CA GLY A 166 9.86 6.92 6.82
C GLY A 166 9.16 6.04 5.78
N VAL A 167 8.07 5.37 6.16
CA VAL A 167 7.36 4.40 5.31
C VAL A 167 6.36 5.11 4.39
N ASN A 168 6.30 4.62 3.15
CA ASN A 168 5.24 4.90 2.20
C ASN A 168 4.20 3.77 2.24
N HIS A 169 3.07 4.03 2.89
CA HIS A 169 1.97 3.07 3.03
C HIS A 169 1.11 3.07 1.77
N LEU A 170 1.16 1.99 0.98
CA LEU A 170 0.32 1.84 -0.21
C LEU A 170 -1.16 1.73 0.18
N ILE A 171 -2.01 2.46 -0.53
CA ILE A 171 -3.45 2.53 -0.27
C ILE A 171 -4.22 1.85 -1.41
N PRO A 172 -5.10 0.87 -1.12
CA PRO A 172 -6.04 0.34 -2.09
C PRO A 172 -6.98 1.45 -2.59
N VAL A 173 -6.81 1.79 -3.86
CA VAL A 173 -7.47 2.92 -4.53
C VAL A 173 -8.99 2.86 -4.38
N THR A 174 -9.60 1.70 -4.58
CA THR A 174 -11.05 1.51 -4.49
C THR A 174 -11.57 1.88 -3.10
N ASN A 175 -10.92 1.39 -2.04
CA ASN A 175 -11.35 1.65 -0.67
C ASN A 175 -11.22 3.14 -0.34
N PHE A 176 -10.11 3.75 -0.73
CA PHE A 176 -9.88 5.17 -0.49
C PHE A 176 -10.86 6.06 -1.24
N TYR A 177 -11.09 5.79 -2.52
CA TYR A 177 -12.06 6.53 -3.32
C TYR A 177 -13.48 6.43 -2.73
N ASN A 178 -13.89 5.24 -2.29
CA ASN A 178 -15.18 5.04 -1.65
C ASN A 178 -15.33 5.90 -0.38
N GLU A 179 -14.28 6.02 0.43
CA GLU A 179 -14.31 6.89 1.61
C GLU A 179 -14.39 8.38 1.24
N ILE A 180 -13.68 8.83 0.20
CA ILE A 180 -13.82 10.21 -0.31
C ILE A 180 -15.25 10.48 -0.78
N MET A 181 -15.85 9.55 -1.54
CA MET A 181 -17.23 9.69 -2.02
C MET A 181 -18.25 9.74 -0.86
N ARG A 182 -18.03 8.95 0.20
CA ARG A 182 -18.84 8.99 1.43
C ARG A 182 -18.74 10.35 2.12
N VAL A 183 -17.53 10.89 2.27
CA VAL A 183 -17.29 12.22 2.84
C VAL A 183 -17.99 13.31 2.02
N LYS A 184 -17.93 13.22 0.69
CA LYS A 184 -18.63 14.13 -0.23
C LYS A 184 -20.16 13.95 -0.22
N ASN A 185 -20.68 12.90 0.43
CA ASN A 185 -22.09 12.48 0.34
C ASN A 185 -22.56 12.36 -1.12
N GLU A 186 -21.68 11.89 -2.01
CA GLU A 186 -22.00 11.64 -3.41
C GLU A 186 -22.83 10.36 -3.53
N ARG A 187 -24.01 10.47 -4.15
CA ARG A 187 -24.98 9.37 -4.26
C ARG A 187 -25.22 8.92 -5.69
N ASN A 188 -24.72 9.66 -6.68
CA ASN A 188 -24.81 9.29 -8.08
C ASN A 188 -23.89 8.09 -8.34
N PRO A 189 -24.42 6.90 -8.68
CA PRO A 189 -23.61 5.69 -8.88
C PRO A 189 -22.57 5.85 -9.99
N LYS A 190 -22.86 6.68 -11.02
CA LYS A 190 -21.94 6.95 -12.12
C LYS A 190 -20.68 7.72 -11.69
N ILE A 191 -20.74 8.38 -10.53
CA ILE A 191 -19.61 9.10 -9.95
C ILE A 191 -19.03 8.25 -8.80
N ALA A 192 -19.87 7.82 -7.87
CA ALA A 192 -19.43 7.13 -6.66
C ALA A 192 -18.74 5.78 -6.91
N LEU A 193 -19.07 5.07 -7.99
CA LEU A 193 -18.46 3.77 -8.33
C LEU A 193 -17.33 3.86 -9.37
N GLU A 194 -17.14 5.03 -10.00
CA GLU A 194 -16.14 5.19 -11.05
C GLU A 194 -14.78 5.59 -10.46
N VAL A 195 -14.07 4.62 -9.89
CA VAL A 195 -12.77 4.81 -9.21
C VAL A 195 -11.73 5.51 -10.10
N LYS A 196 -11.81 5.34 -11.43
CA LYS A 196 -10.90 6.01 -12.37
C LYS A 196 -10.97 7.54 -12.28
N ARG A 197 -12.08 8.10 -11.82
CA ARG A 197 -12.25 9.54 -11.60
C ARG A 197 -11.24 10.11 -10.60
N LEU A 198 -10.75 9.32 -9.65
CA LEU A 198 -9.68 9.76 -8.74
C LEU A 198 -8.45 10.24 -9.52
N PHE A 199 -8.19 9.69 -10.70
CA PHE A 199 -7.01 10.00 -11.51
C PHE A 199 -7.32 10.90 -12.71
N THR A 200 -8.51 10.79 -13.30
CA THR A 200 -8.89 11.60 -14.48
C THR A 200 -9.48 12.96 -14.13
N ASN A 201 -10.04 13.11 -12.93
CA ASN A 201 -10.76 14.28 -12.47
C ASN A 201 -10.24 14.73 -11.09
N LEU A 202 -8.93 14.56 -10.87
CA LEU A 202 -8.32 14.80 -9.57
C LEU A 202 -8.57 16.23 -9.07
N ASP A 203 -8.54 17.22 -9.97
CA ASP A 203 -8.78 18.64 -9.65
C ASP A 203 -10.20 18.94 -9.14
N GLU A 204 -11.17 18.04 -9.33
CA GLU A 204 -12.53 18.17 -8.76
C GLU A 204 -12.59 17.81 -7.27
N LEU A 205 -11.53 17.20 -6.74
CA LEU A 205 -11.40 16.85 -5.33
C LEU A 205 -10.59 17.93 -4.62
N THR A 206 -11.12 18.47 -3.53
CA THR A 206 -10.36 19.40 -2.68
C THR A 206 -9.42 18.63 -1.76
N ASP A 207 -8.34 19.27 -1.33
CA ASP A 207 -7.41 18.69 -0.34
C ASP A 207 -8.13 18.27 0.94
N GLN A 208 -9.12 19.06 1.37
CA GLN A 208 -9.95 18.76 2.52
C GLN A 208 -10.77 17.46 2.34
N GLU A 209 -11.37 17.24 1.17
CA GLU A 209 -12.10 15.99 0.89
C GLU A 209 -11.18 14.77 0.88
N ILE A 210 -9.98 14.93 0.32
CA ILE A 210 -8.94 13.88 0.28
C ILE A 210 -8.48 13.56 1.71
N ILE A 211 -8.21 14.59 2.52
CA ILE A 211 -7.83 14.45 3.94
C ILE A 211 -8.91 13.72 4.73
N GLN A 212 -10.16 14.16 4.64
CA GLN A 212 -11.26 13.54 5.41
C GLN A 212 -11.52 12.10 4.95
N GLY A 213 -11.41 11.82 3.64
CA GLY A 213 -11.46 10.46 3.10
C GLY A 213 -10.34 9.58 3.66
N PHE A 214 -9.13 10.13 3.78
CA PHE A 214 -7.99 9.41 4.35
C PHE A 214 -8.14 9.14 5.84
N LEU A 215 -8.61 10.14 6.61
CA LEU A 215 -8.91 9.96 8.03
C LEU A 215 -9.96 8.86 8.23
N SER A 216 -11.03 8.84 7.41
CA SER A 216 -12.05 7.78 7.43
C SER A 216 -11.45 6.40 7.13
N TYR A 217 -10.63 6.29 6.07
CA TYR A 217 -9.94 5.07 5.70
C TYR A 217 -8.99 4.57 6.81
N ASN A 218 -8.13 5.44 7.34
CA ASN A 218 -7.14 5.08 8.35
C ASN A 218 -7.80 4.71 9.69
N LYS A 219 -8.97 5.27 10.02
CA LYS A 219 -9.71 4.91 11.25
C LYS A 219 -10.01 3.42 11.36
N TYR A 220 -10.25 2.73 10.25
CA TYR A 220 -10.55 1.30 10.25
C TYR A 220 -9.30 0.43 10.23
N LEU A 221 -8.21 0.91 9.64
CA LEU A 221 -6.97 0.13 9.50
C LEU A 221 -5.97 0.38 10.62
N ASN A 222 -6.03 1.55 11.27
CA ASN A 222 -5.16 1.97 12.36
C ASN A 222 -3.65 1.81 12.04
N LYS A 223 -3.28 2.02 10.77
CA LYS A 223 -1.91 1.82 10.27
C LYS A 223 -0.98 2.97 10.67
N ILE A 224 -1.50 4.18 10.61
CA ILE A 224 -0.77 5.40 10.93
C ILE A 224 -1.39 6.00 12.18
N LYS A 225 -0.55 6.37 13.16
CA LYS A 225 -1.02 7.09 14.35
C LYS A 225 -1.33 8.53 13.94
N ILE A 226 -2.61 8.91 14.04
CA ILE A 226 -3.09 10.24 13.62
C ILE A 226 -3.93 10.84 14.74
N ASP A 227 -3.81 12.15 14.92
CA ASP A 227 -4.79 12.89 15.72
C ASP A 227 -6.13 12.99 14.97
N TYR A 228 -7.10 12.20 15.42
CA TYR A 228 -8.44 12.20 14.85
C TYR A 228 -9.31 13.40 15.25
N SER A 229 -8.80 14.31 16.10
CA SER A 229 -9.42 15.63 16.29
C SER A 229 -9.46 16.45 14.99
N LEU A 230 -8.64 16.08 14.00
CA LEU A 230 -8.60 16.63 12.64
C LEU A 230 -9.80 16.21 11.78
N PHE A 231 -10.61 15.24 12.22
CA PHE A 231 -11.91 15.06 11.60
C PHE A 231 -12.67 16.36 11.75
N LEU A 232 -13.13 16.89 10.62
CA LEU A 232 -14.10 17.97 10.71
C LEU A 232 -15.30 17.40 11.42
N ASN A 233 -15.69 18.03 12.53
CA ASN A 233 -17.05 17.88 13.00
C ASN A 233 -17.92 18.28 11.81
N GLN A 234 -18.46 17.29 11.11
CA GLN A 234 -19.79 17.44 10.53
C GLN A 234 -20.68 17.65 11.74
N GLU A 235 -20.63 18.86 12.30
CA GLU A 235 -21.54 19.30 13.33
C GLU A 235 -22.90 18.88 12.81
N LYS A 236 -23.55 18.06 13.63
CA LYS A 236 -24.99 18.04 13.81
C LYS A 236 -25.60 19.12 12.91
N ILE A 237 -25.97 18.74 11.69
CA ILE A 237 -27.18 19.33 11.13
C ILE A 237 -28.20 18.85 12.15
N GLU A 238 -28.39 19.65 13.20
CA GLU A 238 -29.58 19.61 14.01
C GLU A 238 -30.66 19.51 12.97
N LYS A 239 -31.28 18.34 12.89
CA LYS A 239 -32.58 18.22 12.27
C LYS A 239 -33.41 19.18 13.11
N LYS A 240 -33.48 20.46 12.71
CA LYS A 240 -34.53 21.35 13.15
C LYS A 240 -35.78 20.55 12.86
N SER A 241 -36.35 20.07 13.94
CA SER A 241 -37.46 19.14 13.94
C SER A 241 -38.55 19.79 13.10
N PHE A 242 -38.76 19.29 11.89
CA PHE A 242 -39.89 19.67 11.06
C PHE A 242 -41.23 19.39 11.78
N PHE A 243 -41.19 18.66 12.90
CA PHE A 243 -42.33 18.34 13.76
C PHE A 243 -42.61 19.37 14.87
N GLU A 244 -41.72 20.32 15.18
CA GLU A 244 -42.00 21.33 16.22
C GLU A 244 -43.04 22.38 15.78
N ASN A 245 -43.22 22.57 14.47
CA ASN A 245 -44.25 23.47 13.95
C ASN A 245 -45.60 22.78 13.69
N PHE A 246 -45.69 21.45 13.78
CA PHE A 246 -46.95 20.73 13.53
C PHE A 246 -47.83 20.60 14.79
N TRP A 247 -47.25 20.73 15.99
CA TRP A 247 -47.96 20.62 17.26
C TRP A 247 -48.26 21.96 17.95
N ARG A 248 -47.96 23.10 17.31
CA ARG A 248 -48.22 24.44 17.87
C ARG A 248 -49.43 25.17 17.26
N LYS A 249 -50.42 24.43 16.75
CA LYS A 249 -51.77 24.94 16.45
C LYS A 249 -52.84 23.89 16.76
N LYS A 250 -53.18 23.77 18.05
CA LYS A 250 -54.50 23.38 18.55
C LYS A 250 -54.57 23.74 20.04
N ASN A 251 -54.76 25.04 20.29
CA ASN A 251 -55.49 25.56 21.44
C ASN A 251 -56.54 26.50 20.86
#